data_AF-A0A5S4UVD8-F1
#
_entry.id   AF-A0A5S4UVD8-F1
#
_cell.length_a   1.000
_cell.length_b   1.000
_cell.length_c   1.000
_cell.angle_alpha   90.00
_cell.angle_beta   90.00
_cell.angle_gamma   90.00
#
_symmetry.space_group_name_H-M   'P 1'
#
loop_
_entity.id
_entity.type
_entity.pdbx_description
1 polymer ?
#
loop_
_entity_poly.entity_id
_entity_poly.type
_entity_poly.pdbx_seq_one_letter_code
_entity_poly.pdbx_strand_id
1 'polypeptide(L)'
;MTRNALTVVLVSVLTFGGLLVMVELTTPGGLIIDRPDAEIAALADEAFLTMEGREIFFDARPRLRDEDELSRACDQRASEPDDSGGSTTVGCYSGYDVISIFKPDDARLRPMMVTTAAHELLHAVYARLDPAERDEVDALVEAELVRVPADDVVHGQIAASVGDRSENRASELFAYLGSQVALDGGFAPELEAYYARYFTDRDALVDVFLAFESTLDGSGVELENDWADTGRW
;
A
#
# COMPACT_ATOMS: atom_id res chain seq x y z
N MET A 1 -35.48 -8.03 -85.29
CA MET A 1 -36.08 -9.09 -84.46
C MET A 1 -35.91 -8.71 -83.01
N THR A 2 -37.03 -8.66 -82.29
CA THR A 2 -37.19 -8.21 -80.90
C THR A 2 -36.56 -9.18 -79.89
N ARG A 3 -36.06 -8.67 -78.76
CA ARG A 3 -36.44 -9.10 -77.40
C ARG A 3 -35.73 -8.27 -76.31
N ASN A 4 -36.56 -7.66 -75.46
CA ASN A 4 -36.22 -7.17 -74.12
C ASN A 4 -35.65 -8.29 -73.24
N ALA A 5 -34.72 -7.93 -72.37
CA ALA A 5 -34.60 -8.55 -71.04
C ALA A 5 -33.94 -7.55 -70.07
N LEU A 6 -34.68 -7.23 -68.99
CA LEU A 6 -34.12 -6.77 -67.72
C LEU A 6 -32.98 -7.74 -67.28
N THR A 7 -32.03 -7.29 -66.48
CA THR A 7 -32.02 -7.49 -65.00
C THR A 7 -30.61 -7.32 -64.41
N VAL A 8 -30.59 -6.83 -63.17
CA VAL A 8 -29.57 -6.93 -62.11
C VAL A 8 -28.37 -5.97 -62.19
N VAL A 9 -28.51 -4.85 -61.47
CA VAL A 9 -27.37 -4.13 -60.88
C VAL A 9 -26.90 -4.97 -59.70
N LEU A 10 -25.75 -5.63 -59.86
CA LEU A 10 -25.08 -6.34 -58.77
C LEU A 10 -24.28 -5.31 -57.96
N VAL A 11 -24.79 -4.97 -56.78
CA VAL A 11 -24.03 -4.21 -55.77
C VAL A 11 -22.96 -5.16 -55.23
N SER A 12 -21.73 -5.00 -55.69
CA SER A 12 -20.57 -5.70 -55.16
C SER A 12 -20.25 -5.17 -53.76
N VAL A 13 -20.64 -5.92 -52.73
CA VAL A 13 -20.21 -5.72 -51.34
C VAL A 13 -18.72 -6.07 -51.26
N LEU A 14 -17.88 -5.06 -51.14
CA LEU A 14 -16.47 -5.21 -50.76
C LEU A 14 -16.41 -5.64 -49.30
N THR A 15 -16.28 -6.94 -49.05
CA THR A 15 -15.86 -7.45 -47.74
C THR A 15 -14.38 -7.12 -47.55
N PHE A 16 -14.09 -6.04 -46.82
CA PHE A 16 -12.76 -5.79 -46.28
C PHE A 16 -12.48 -6.86 -45.21
N GLY A 17 -11.89 -7.98 -45.62
CA GLY A 17 -11.24 -8.92 -44.72
C GLY A 17 -9.99 -8.24 -44.17
N GLY A 18 -10.14 -7.47 -43.10
CA GLY A 18 -9.01 -6.96 -42.31
C GLY A 18 -8.33 -8.14 -41.63
N LEU A 19 -7.26 -8.66 -42.23
CA LEU A 19 -6.33 -9.53 -41.52
C LEU A 19 -5.55 -8.64 -40.54
N LEU A 20 -6.00 -8.60 -39.29
CA LEU A 20 -5.23 -8.11 -38.16
C LEU A 20 -4.03 -9.03 -38.01
N VAL A 21 -2.93 -8.69 -38.69
CA VAL A 21 -1.63 -9.29 -38.39
C VAL A 21 -1.23 -8.73 -37.03
N MET A 22 -1.46 -9.53 -35.98
CA MET A 22 -0.83 -9.35 -34.68
C MET A 22 0.68 -9.43 -34.91
N VAL A 23 1.34 -8.28 -35.02
CA VAL A 23 2.80 -8.22 -34.97
C VAL A 23 3.18 -8.51 -33.53
N GLU A 24 3.39 -9.79 -33.24
CA GLU A 24 4.12 -10.24 -32.06
C GLU A 24 5.53 -9.66 -32.16
N LEU A 25 5.81 -8.62 -31.36
CA LEU A 25 7.16 -8.07 -31.19
C LEU A 25 8.00 -9.08 -30.39
N THR A 26 8.37 -10.21 -30.99
CA THR A 26 9.40 -11.08 -30.42
C THR A 26 10.77 -10.49 -30.76
N THR A 27 11.23 -9.54 -29.97
CA THR A 27 12.61 -9.05 -30.05
C THR A 27 13.52 -10.11 -29.41
N PRO A 28 14.42 -10.77 -30.15
CA PRO A 28 15.36 -11.72 -29.56
C PRO A 28 16.42 -10.90 -28.79
N GLY A 29 16.42 -11.04 -27.47
CA GLY A 29 17.25 -10.25 -26.54
C GLY A 29 16.47 -9.33 -25.60
N GLY A 30 15.20 -9.64 -25.33
CA GLY A 30 14.33 -8.83 -24.48
C GLY A 30 14.91 -8.55 -23.10
N LEU A 31 14.95 -7.27 -22.72
CA LEU A 31 14.90 -6.88 -21.32
C LEU A 31 13.76 -7.68 -20.68
N ILE A 32 14.05 -8.43 -19.61
CA ILE A 32 13.00 -8.94 -18.75
C ILE A 32 12.42 -7.69 -18.06
N ILE A 33 11.31 -7.18 -18.58
CA ILE A 33 10.46 -6.27 -17.81
C ILE A 33 9.73 -7.17 -16.83
N ASP A 34 10.29 -7.28 -15.62
CA ASP A 34 9.62 -7.92 -14.51
C ASP A 34 8.39 -7.06 -14.19
N ARG A 35 7.21 -7.52 -14.64
CA ARG A 35 5.97 -6.80 -14.33
C ARG A 35 5.63 -7.11 -12.88
N PRO A 36 5.36 -6.09 -12.04
CA PRO A 36 4.93 -6.36 -10.68
C PRO A 36 3.70 -7.25 -10.71
N ASP A 37 3.61 -8.14 -9.71
CA ASP A 37 2.42 -8.95 -9.48
C ASP A 37 1.17 -8.07 -9.54
N ALA A 38 0.12 -8.51 -10.24
CA ALA A 38 -1.07 -7.70 -10.48
C ALA A 38 -1.73 -7.25 -9.16
N GLU A 39 -1.65 -8.06 -8.11
CA GLU A 39 -2.21 -7.74 -6.79
C GLU A 39 -1.39 -6.69 -6.05
N ILE A 40 -0.06 -6.75 -6.19
CA ILE A 40 0.86 -5.72 -5.68
C ILE A 40 0.67 -4.39 -6.43
N ALA A 41 0.50 -4.44 -7.75
CA ALA A 41 0.20 -3.25 -8.54
C ALA A 41 -1.14 -2.62 -8.13
N ALA A 42 -2.14 -3.45 -7.85
CA ALA A 42 -3.43 -3.00 -7.34
C ALA A 42 -3.31 -2.35 -5.94
N LEU A 43 -2.46 -2.89 -5.04
CA LEU A 43 -2.19 -2.23 -3.76
C LEU A 43 -1.62 -0.82 -3.95
N ALA A 44 -0.72 -0.62 -4.91
CA ALA A 44 -0.18 0.70 -5.22
C ALA A 44 -1.24 1.67 -5.79
N ASP A 45 -2.21 1.17 -6.55
CA ASP A 45 -3.33 1.98 -7.04
C ASP A 45 -4.30 2.33 -5.90
N GLU A 46 -4.66 1.34 -5.08
CA GLU A 46 -5.59 1.47 -3.95
C GLU A 46 -5.01 2.30 -2.81
N ALA A 47 -3.68 2.34 -2.65
CA ALA A 47 -2.98 3.22 -1.72
C ALA A 47 -2.77 4.64 -2.28
N PHE A 48 -3.34 4.95 -3.45
CA PHE A 48 -3.24 6.27 -4.10
C PHE A 48 -1.80 6.73 -4.33
N LEU A 49 -0.90 5.81 -4.70
CA LEU A 49 0.51 6.18 -4.87
C LEU A 49 0.74 7.06 -6.10
N THR A 50 1.53 8.12 -5.94
CA THR A 50 2.07 8.91 -7.06
C THR A 50 3.10 8.10 -7.85
N MET A 51 3.61 8.66 -8.95
CA MET A 51 4.74 8.03 -9.66
C MET A 51 5.97 7.84 -8.75
N GLU A 52 6.34 8.85 -7.96
CA GLU A 52 7.47 8.77 -7.03
C GLU A 52 7.22 7.74 -5.92
N GLY A 53 6.01 7.72 -5.35
CA GLY A 53 5.61 6.70 -4.37
C GLY A 53 5.71 5.28 -4.94
N ARG A 54 5.26 5.07 -6.18
CA ARG A 54 5.37 3.78 -6.88
C ARG A 54 6.81 3.38 -7.13
N GLU A 55 7.66 4.31 -7.56
CA GLU A 55 9.08 4.03 -7.80
C GLU A 55 9.75 3.48 -6.54
N ILE A 56 9.55 4.14 -5.39
CA ILE A 56 10.09 3.69 -4.11
C ILE A 56 9.45 2.37 -3.67
N PHE A 57 8.12 2.24 -3.81
CA PHE A 57 7.39 1.04 -3.44
C PHE A 57 7.92 -0.18 -4.19
N PHE A 58 8.06 -0.11 -5.51
CA PHE A 58 8.54 -1.25 -6.30
C PHE A 58 10.05 -1.52 -6.14
N ASP A 59 10.86 -0.48 -5.90
CA ASP A 59 12.27 -0.63 -5.53
C ASP A 59 12.43 -1.39 -4.20
N ALA A 60 11.48 -1.20 -3.27
CA ALA A 60 11.38 -1.95 -2.03
C ALA A 60 10.80 -3.39 -2.21
N ARG A 61 10.70 -3.88 -3.45
CA ARG A 61 10.40 -5.28 -3.82
C ARG A 61 9.29 -5.93 -2.96
N PRO A 62 8.07 -5.37 -2.96
CA PRO A 62 7.01 -5.79 -2.05
C PRO A 62 6.61 -7.25 -2.29
N ARG A 63 6.24 -7.95 -1.21
CA ARG A 63 5.86 -9.36 -1.21
C ARG A 63 4.63 -9.57 -0.33
N LEU A 64 3.63 -10.25 -0.88
CA LEU A 64 2.51 -10.79 -0.11
C LEU A 64 2.96 -12.08 0.56
N ARG A 65 2.67 -12.23 1.86
CA ARG A 65 3.12 -13.34 2.70
C ARG A 65 1.94 -13.94 3.46
N ASP A 66 1.97 -15.26 3.65
CA ASP A 66 1.19 -15.87 4.73
C ASP A 66 1.82 -15.58 6.11
N GLU A 67 1.17 -16.04 7.18
CA GLU A 67 1.59 -15.77 8.57
C GLU A 67 2.99 -16.32 8.87
N ASP A 68 3.28 -17.56 8.45
CA ASP A 68 4.56 -18.23 8.66
C ASP A 68 5.70 -17.54 7.88
N GLU A 69 5.43 -17.12 6.64
CA GLU A 69 6.36 -16.37 5.82
C GLU A 69 6.61 -14.96 6.35
N LEU A 70 5.60 -14.33 6.92
CA LEU A 70 5.68 -12.98 7.47
C LEU A 70 6.51 -12.94 8.75
N SER A 71 6.23 -13.83 9.72
CA SER A 71 7.07 -13.97 10.93
C SER A 71 8.54 -14.15 10.52
N ARG A 72 8.84 -15.10 9.63
CA ARG A 72 10.21 -15.31 9.15
C ARG A 72 10.81 -14.09 8.44
N ALA A 73 10.01 -13.28 7.75
CA ALA A 73 10.50 -12.10 7.04
C ALA A 73 10.77 -10.92 7.99
N CYS A 74 9.91 -10.74 8.99
CA CYS A 74 9.93 -9.59 9.90
C CYS A 74 10.77 -9.83 11.16
N ASP A 75 10.93 -11.08 11.60
CA ASP A 75 11.73 -11.45 12.78
C ASP A 75 13.24 -11.37 12.56
N GLN A 76 13.71 -11.15 11.32
CA GLN A 76 15.15 -11.07 11.00
C GLN A 76 15.88 -9.85 11.60
N ARG A 77 15.18 -8.98 12.34
CA ARG A 77 15.77 -7.92 13.17
C ARG A 77 15.60 -8.13 14.68
N ALA A 78 14.83 -9.13 15.11
CA ALA A 78 14.67 -9.48 16.53
C ALA A 78 15.70 -10.57 16.87
N SER A 79 16.79 -10.19 17.52
CA SER A 79 17.76 -11.16 18.07
C SER A 79 17.31 -11.76 19.40
N GLU A 80 16.07 -11.51 19.83
CA GLU A 80 15.48 -12.12 21.02
C GLU A 80 14.06 -12.58 20.68
N PRO A 81 13.65 -13.81 21.08
CA PRO A 81 12.25 -14.21 21.03
C PRO A 81 11.48 -13.29 21.98
N ASP A 82 10.60 -12.46 21.45
CA ASP A 82 9.68 -11.70 22.28
C ASP A 82 8.58 -12.64 22.80
N ASP A 83 8.64 -12.95 24.10
CA ASP A 83 7.62 -13.69 24.86
C ASP A 83 6.40 -12.80 25.20
N SER A 84 6.27 -11.65 24.54
CA SER A 84 5.09 -10.79 24.61
C SER A 84 3.96 -11.40 23.80
N GLY A 85 2.98 -11.99 24.50
CA GLY A 85 1.76 -12.48 23.89
C GLY A 85 1.12 -11.46 22.92
N GLY A 86 0.84 -11.93 21.70
CA GLY A 86 -0.22 -11.41 20.83
C GLY A 86 -0.01 -10.02 20.21
N SER A 87 1.15 -9.72 19.63
CA SER A 87 1.22 -8.64 18.64
C SER A 87 1.20 -9.26 17.25
N THR A 88 0.16 -9.01 16.45
CA THR A 88 0.12 -9.53 15.09
C THR A 88 0.74 -8.54 14.12
N THR A 89 2.04 -8.70 13.86
CA THR A 89 2.74 -7.99 12.80
C THR A 89 2.01 -8.23 11.46
N VAL A 90 1.45 -7.18 10.86
CA VAL A 90 0.75 -7.28 9.56
C VAL A 90 1.65 -6.91 8.38
N GLY A 91 2.80 -6.30 8.64
CA GLY A 91 3.79 -5.94 7.64
C GLY A 91 5.13 -5.58 8.25
N CYS A 92 6.15 -5.46 7.38
CA CYS A 92 7.42 -4.84 7.74
C CYS A 92 8.25 -4.43 6.53
N TYR A 93 9.01 -3.35 6.69
CA TYR A 93 10.12 -2.95 5.82
C TYR A 93 11.45 -3.46 6.40
N SER A 94 11.98 -4.55 5.84
CA SER A 94 13.10 -5.30 6.43
C SER A 94 14.51 -4.85 5.97
N GLY A 95 15.59 -5.38 6.59
CA GLY A 95 17.00 -4.96 6.39
C GLY A 95 17.58 -5.22 5.00
N TYR A 96 16.77 -5.78 4.12
CA TYR A 96 17.08 -6.01 2.71
C TYR A 96 16.29 -5.06 1.80
N ASP A 97 15.73 -3.99 2.35
CA ASP A 97 14.85 -3.06 1.66
C ASP A 97 13.68 -3.79 0.98
N VAL A 98 13.02 -4.66 1.75
CA VAL A 98 11.89 -5.47 1.30
C VAL A 98 10.66 -5.16 2.12
N ILE A 99 9.60 -4.73 1.47
CA ILE A 99 8.25 -4.63 2.03
C ILE A 99 7.63 -6.03 2.06
N SER A 100 7.23 -6.50 3.24
CA SER A 100 6.43 -7.72 3.41
C SER A 100 5.06 -7.34 3.95
N ILE A 101 4.00 -7.88 3.34
CA ILE A 101 2.60 -7.56 3.68
C ILE A 101 1.86 -8.86 3.90
N PHE A 102 1.16 -8.98 5.03
CA PHE A 102 0.29 -10.11 5.31
C PHE A 102 -0.84 -10.20 4.29
N LYS A 103 -1.08 -11.39 3.75
CA LYS A 103 -2.20 -11.68 2.86
C LYS A 103 -3.17 -12.64 3.55
N PRO A 104 -4.24 -12.11 4.18
CA PRO A 104 -5.29 -12.96 4.73
C PRO A 104 -6.15 -13.60 3.62
N ASP A 105 -6.76 -14.74 3.92
CA ASP A 105 -7.73 -15.39 3.04
C ASP A 105 -9.06 -14.61 2.96
N ASP A 106 -9.38 -13.82 3.99
CA ASP A 106 -10.61 -13.03 4.05
C ASP A 106 -10.47 -11.73 3.25
N ALA A 107 -11.16 -11.66 2.12
CA ALA A 107 -11.19 -10.49 1.24
C ALA A 107 -11.70 -9.21 1.94
N ARG A 108 -12.43 -9.31 3.06
CA ARG A 108 -12.85 -8.14 3.85
C ARG A 108 -11.67 -7.39 4.48
N LEU A 109 -10.52 -8.06 4.63
CA LEU A 109 -9.29 -7.48 5.17
C LEU A 109 -8.40 -6.83 4.09
N ARG A 110 -8.89 -6.68 2.85
CA ARG A 110 -8.16 -5.96 1.80
C ARG A 110 -7.78 -4.52 2.20
N PRO A 111 -8.65 -3.72 2.85
CA PRO A 111 -8.28 -2.39 3.35
C PRO A 111 -7.05 -2.40 4.29
N MET A 112 -6.93 -3.39 5.17
CA MET A 112 -5.74 -3.57 6.01
C MET A 112 -4.48 -3.72 5.16
N MET A 113 -4.51 -4.57 4.12
CA MET A 113 -3.36 -4.76 3.23
C MET A 113 -2.93 -3.46 2.53
N VAL A 114 -3.90 -2.63 2.13
CA VAL A 114 -3.66 -1.33 1.48
C VAL A 114 -2.99 -0.36 2.44
N THR A 115 -3.54 -0.20 3.64
CA THR A 115 -2.97 0.69 4.66
C THR A 115 -1.59 0.20 5.12
N THR A 116 -1.39 -1.11 5.29
CA THR A 116 -0.06 -1.68 5.57
C THR A 116 0.91 -1.40 4.43
N ALA A 117 0.53 -1.60 3.17
CA ALA A 117 1.43 -1.30 2.04
C ALA A 117 1.87 0.17 2.02
N ALA A 118 0.97 1.09 2.34
CA ALA A 118 1.27 2.52 2.44
C ALA A 118 2.16 2.84 3.66
N HIS A 119 1.90 2.23 4.81
CA HIS A 119 2.72 2.35 6.01
C HIS A 119 4.16 1.89 5.75
N GLU A 120 4.34 0.69 5.18
CA GLU A 120 5.66 0.15 4.87
C GLU A 120 6.40 0.93 3.78
N LEU A 121 5.67 1.51 2.83
CA LEU A 121 6.24 2.48 1.89
C LEU A 121 6.82 3.69 2.63
N LEU A 122 6.12 4.22 3.63
CA LEU A 122 6.58 5.40 4.37
C LEU A 122 7.85 5.13 5.18
N HIS A 123 8.05 3.92 5.69
CA HIS A 123 9.35 3.50 6.21
C HIS A 123 10.44 3.49 5.13
N ALA A 124 10.13 2.97 3.93
CA ALA A 124 11.07 2.96 2.81
C ALA A 124 11.43 4.39 2.36
N VAL A 125 10.46 5.31 2.37
CA VAL A 125 10.67 6.74 2.14
C VAL A 125 11.58 7.34 3.21
N TYR A 126 11.25 7.15 4.49
CA TYR A 126 12.00 7.69 5.62
C TYR A 126 13.47 7.24 5.60
N ALA A 127 13.71 5.97 5.25
CA ALA A 127 15.04 5.41 5.10
C ALA A 127 15.87 6.08 3.98
N ARG A 128 15.24 6.67 2.96
CA ARG A 128 15.89 7.36 1.84
C ARG A 128 16.17 8.85 2.09
N LEU A 129 15.56 9.43 3.12
CA LEU A 129 15.75 10.85 3.45
C LEU A 129 17.17 11.13 3.90
N ASP A 130 17.69 12.30 3.50
CA ASP A 130 18.94 12.79 4.05
C ASP A 130 18.76 13.29 5.51
N PRO A 131 19.85 13.50 6.28
CA PRO A 131 19.72 13.89 7.68
C PRO A 131 18.96 15.20 7.92
N ALA A 132 19.05 16.17 7.01
CA ALA A 132 18.35 17.44 7.17
C ALA A 132 16.85 17.29 6.89
N GLU A 133 16.49 16.50 5.86
CA GLU A 133 15.10 16.14 5.58
C GLU A 133 14.48 15.36 6.74
N ARG A 134 15.23 14.45 7.38
CA ARG A 134 14.76 13.73 8.57
C ARG A 134 14.51 14.67 9.74
N ASP A 135 15.46 15.54 10.07
CA ASP A 135 15.29 16.51 11.16
C ASP A 135 14.03 17.39 10.96
N GLU A 136 13.74 17.77 9.71
CA GLU A 136 12.54 18.53 9.36
C GLU A 136 11.26 17.68 9.53
N VAL A 137 11.22 16.49 8.94
CA VAL A 137 10.06 15.57 9.03
C VAL A 137 9.77 15.20 10.48
N ASP A 138 10.80 14.88 11.27
CA ASP A 138 10.69 14.52 12.68
C ASP A 138 10.00 15.63 13.49
N ALA A 139 10.41 16.88 13.25
CA ALA A 139 9.80 18.03 13.90
C ALA A 139 8.33 18.23 13.50
N LEU A 140 8.00 18.01 12.22
CA LEU A 140 6.64 18.13 11.70
C LEU A 140 5.72 17.05 12.27
N VAL A 141 6.14 15.78 12.29
CA VAL A 141 5.31 14.67 12.78
C VAL A 141 5.08 14.73 14.30
N GLU A 142 6.09 15.15 15.08
CA GLU A 142 5.90 15.36 16.53
C GLU A 142 4.95 16.54 16.80
N ALA A 143 4.99 17.61 15.99
CA ALA A 143 4.06 18.73 16.12
C ALA A 143 2.60 18.33 15.83
N GLU A 144 2.37 17.49 14.83
CA GLU A 144 1.02 17.00 14.51
C GLU A 144 0.54 15.94 15.51
N LEU A 145 1.41 15.08 16.04
CA LEU A 145 1.03 14.10 17.06
C LEU A 145 0.41 14.76 18.30
N VAL A 146 0.90 15.94 18.70
CA VAL A 146 0.33 16.71 19.83
C VAL A 146 -1.14 17.12 19.60
N ARG A 147 -1.56 17.22 18.33
CA ARG A 147 -2.95 17.55 17.96
C ARG A 147 -3.85 16.32 17.89
N VAL A 148 -3.29 15.11 17.84
CA VAL A 148 -4.06 13.87 17.86
C VAL A 148 -4.69 13.69 19.24
N PRO A 149 -6.01 13.42 19.36
CA PRO A 149 -6.66 13.17 20.64
C PRO A 149 -5.94 12.08 21.44
N ALA A 150 -5.84 12.25 22.77
CA ALA A 150 -5.09 11.33 23.62
C ALA A 150 -5.72 9.93 23.73
N ASP A 151 -7.01 9.80 23.39
CA ASP A 151 -7.78 8.56 23.33
C ASP A 151 -7.83 7.93 21.94
N ASP A 152 -7.17 8.53 20.94
CA ASP A 152 -7.01 7.94 19.62
C ASP A 152 -6.14 6.67 19.70
N VAL A 153 -6.57 5.60 19.02
CA VAL A 153 -5.90 4.29 19.00
C VAL A 153 -4.48 4.36 18.44
N VAL A 154 -4.17 5.37 17.61
CA VAL A 154 -2.84 5.53 17.01
C VAL A 154 -1.73 5.69 18.04
N HIS A 155 -2.02 6.27 19.21
CA HIS A 155 -1.02 6.36 20.29
C HIS A 155 -0.60 4.98 20.80
N GLY A 156 -1.55 4.05 20.88
CA GLY A 156 -1.31 2.66 21.25
C GLY A 156 -0.52 1.91 20.18
N GLN A 157 -0.89 2.09 18.92
CA GLN A 157 -0.20 1.49 17.76
C GLN A 157 1.26 1.96 17.68
N ILE A 158 1.50 3.27 17.72
CA ILE A 158 2.84 3.85 17.73
C ILE A 158 3.65 3.29 18.92
N ALA A 159 3.07 3.24 20.12
CA ALA A 159 3.78 2.73 21.29
C ALA A 159 4.14 1.24 21.16
N ALA A 160 3.24 0.43 20.59
CA ALA A 160 3.48 -0.99 20.35
C ALA A 160 4.58 -1.21 19.31
N SER A 161 4.53 -0.50 18.17
CA SER A 161 5.52 -0.65 17.09
C SER A 161 6.91 -0.15 17.50
N VAL A 162 6.99 0.96 18.25
CA VAL A 162 8.26 1.47 18.81
C VAL A 162 8.84 0.50 19.83
N GLY A 163 8.03 -0.01 20.77
CA GLY A 163 8.49 -0.89 21.85
C GLY A 163 9.61 -0.25 22.67
N ASP A 164 10.73 -0.96 22.81
CA ASP A 164 11.94 -0.49 23.49
C ASP A 164 12.95 0.23 22.56
N ARG A 165 12.64 0.33 21.26
CA ARG A 165 13.52 0.86 20.20
C ARG A 165 13.17 2.31 19.90
N SER A 166 13.52 3.21 20.83
CA SER A 166 13.24 4.64 20.71
C SER A 166 13.76 5.28 19.40
N GLU A 167 14.79 4.70 18.80
CA GLU A 167 15.36 5.12 17.51
C GLU A 167 14.41 4.93 16.33
N ASN A 168 13.40 4.06 16.43
CA ASN A 168 12.41 3.84 15.37
C ASN A 168 11.26 4.85 15.43
N ARG A 169 11.09 5.56 16.56
CA ARG A 169 9.92 6.40 16.82
C ARG A 169 9.60 7.37 15.69
N ALA A 170 10.58 8.09 15.19
CA ALA A 170 10.34 9.08 14.13
C ALA A 170 9.81 8.44 12.83
N SER A 171 10.37 7.29 12.45
CA SER A 171 9.92 6.50 11.30
C SER A 171 8.51 5.95 11.49
N GLU A 172 8.17 5.50 12.71
CA GLU A 172 6.82 5.05 13.07
C GLU A 172 5.81 6.20 13.02
N LEU A 173 6.14 7.35 13.60
CA LEU A 173 5.28 8.53 13.54
C LEU A 173 5.00 8.95 12.10
N PHE A 174 6.04 9.01 11.27
CA PHE A 174 5.89 9.33 9.86
C PHE A 174 4.99 8.34 9.12
N ALA A 175 5.15 7.04 9.38
CA ALA A 175 4.33 6.02 8.74
C ALA A 175 2.87 6.05 9.23
N TYR A 176 2.63 6.04 10.54
CA TYR A 176 1.28 6.05 11.11
C TYR A 176 0.50 7.33 10.79
N LEU A 177 1.12 8.50 10.98
CA LEU A 177 0.44 9.76 10.66
C LEU A 177 0.12 9.81 9.15
N GLY A 178 1.06 9.38 8.31
CA GLY A 178 0.95 9.40 6.85
C GLY A 178 0.04 8.36 6.22
N SER A 179 -0.32 7.28 6.93
CA SER A 179 -1.20 6.23 6.38
C SER A 179 -2.61 6.18 6.96
N GLN A 180 -2.86 6.74 8.15
CA GLN A 180 -4.13 6.47 8.84
C GLN A 180 -4.70 7.56 9.75
N VAL A 181 -3.95 8.63 10.05
CA VAL A 181 -4.47 9.71 10.91
C VAL A 181 -5.07 10.82 10.06
N ALA A 182 -6.29 11.24 10.36
CA ALA A 182 -6.85 12.49 9.84
C ALA A 182 -7.10 13.46 11.00
N LEU A 183 -6.80 14.75 10.79
CA LEU A 183 -7.13 15.81 11.73
C LEU A 183 -8.14 16.77 11.11
N ASP A 184 -8.99 17.36 11.94
CA ASP A 184 -9.83 18.48 11.51
C ASP A 184 -8.94 19.63 11.00
N GLY A 185 -9.18 20.05 9.76
CA GLY A 185 -8.36 21.03 9.03
C GLY A 185 -7.05 20.51 8.43
N GLY A 186 -6.78 19.20 8.49
CA GLY A 186 -5.56 18.57 7.98
C GLY A 186 -4.31 18.83 8.83
N PHE A 187 -3.19 18.24 8.41
CA PHE A 187 -1.89 18.59 8.97
C PHE A 187 -1.42 19.98 8.52
N ALA A 188 -0.34 20.48 9.11
CA ALA A 188 0.37 21.64 8.61
C ALA A 188 0.69 21.47 7.11
N PRO A 189 0.53 22.52 6.28
CA PRO A 189 0.76 22.46 4.84
C PRO A 189 2.13 21.89 4.44
N GLU A 190 3.15 22.11 5.26
CA GLU A 190 4.50 21.60 5.07
C GLU A 190 4.53 20.07 5.12
N LEU A 191 3.84 19.46 6.08
CA LEU A 191 3.76 18.00 6.20
C LEU A 191 2.86 17.40 5.10
N GLU A 192 1.74 18.05 4.77
CA GLU A 192 0.89 17.61 3.66
C GLU A 192 1.62 17.68 2.32
N ALA A 193 2.41 18.74 2.08
CA ALA A 193 3.25 18.84 0.89
C ALA A 193 4.29 17.71 0.82
N TYR A 194 4.77 17.24 1.97
CA TYR A 194 5.68 16.11 2.05
C TYR A 194 5.00 14.80 1.62
N TYR A 195 3.83 14.49 2.19
CA TYR A 195 3.08 13.30 1.83
C TYR A 195 2.54 13.34 0.40
N ALA A 196 2.20 14.51 -0.12
CA ALA A 196 1.72 14.70 -1.50
C ALA A 196 2.76 14.32 -2.58
N ARG A 197 4.05 14.17 -2.21
CA ARG A 197 5.06 13.57 -3.10
C ARG A 197 4.78 12.11 -3.38
N TYR A 198 4.20 11.38 -2.42
CA TYR A 198 4.06 9.92 -2.45
C TYR A 198 2.60 9.46 -2.61
N PHE A 199 1.64 10.28 -2.20
CA PHE A 199 0.20 10.00 -2.35
C PHE A 199 -0.49 11.07 -3.21
N THR A 200 -1.30 10.64 -4.17
CA THR A 200 -2.15 11.55 -4.97
C THR A 200 -3.33 12.08 -4.17
N ASP A 201 -3.80 11.29 -3.19
CA ASP A 201 -4.92 11.62 -2.30
C ASP A 201 -4.74 10.89 -0.97
N ARG A 202 -4.18 11.58 0.02
CA ARG A 202 -3.88 10.99 1.34
C ARG A 202 -5.12 10.81 2.18
N ASP A 203 -6.09 11.72 2.08
CA ASP A 203 -7.36 11.61 2.79
C ASP A 203 -8.13 10.37 2.32
N ALA A 204 -8.13 10.09 1.01
CA ALA A 204 -8.72 8.86 0.49
C ALA A 204 -8.02 7.59 0.98
N LEU A 205 -6.69 7.62 1.18
CA LEU A 205 -5.96 6.53 1.83
C LEU A 205 -6.39 6.36 3.30
N VAL A 206 -6.55 7.45 4.05
CA VAL A 206 -7.05 7.39 5.43
C VAL A 206 -8.47 6.84 5.48
N ASP A 207 -9.33 7.19 4.52
CA ASP A 207 -10.68 6.62 4.41
C ASP A 207 -10.66 5.09 4.22
N VAL A 208 -9.65 4.54 3.53
CA VAL A 208 -9.46 3.07 3.43
C VAL A 208 -9.19 2.47 4.81
N PHE A 209 -8.35 3.11 5.62
CA PHE A 209 -8.11 2.68 7.01
C PHE A 209 -9.38 2.80 7.87
N LEU A 210 -10.13 3.90 7.78
CA LEU A 210 -11.35 4.06 8.58
C LEU A 210 -12.45 3.05 8.20
N ALA A 211 -12.54 2.67 6.92
CA ALA A 211 -13.44 1.60 6.47
C ALA A 211 -13.04 0.23 7.04
N PHE A 212 -11.74 0.01 7.24
CA PHE A 212 -11.23 -1.18 7.90
C PHE A 212 -11.62 -1.24 9.38
N GLU A 213 -11.35 -0.17 10.13
CA GLU A 213 -11.72 -0.07 11.55
C GLU A 213 -13.24 -0.28 11.73
N SER A 214 -14.06 0.35 10.88
CA SER A 214 -15.50 0.13 10.90
C SER A 214 -15.91 -1.32 10.58
N THR A 215 -15.12 -2.03 9.78
CA THR A 215 -15.36 -3.45 9.50
C THR A 215 -15.13 -4.27 10.77
N LEU A 216 -14.13 -3.96 11.59
CA LEU A 216 -13.87 -4.64 12.86
C LEU A 216 -14.97 -4.35 13.89
N ASP A 217 -15.35 -3.07 14.05
CA ASP A 217 -16.37 -2.63 15.01
C ASP A 217 -17.78 -3.16 14.67
N GLY A 218 -18.16 -3.11 13.39
CA GLY A 218 -19.49 -3.52 12.93
C GLY A 218 -19.68 -5.03 12.81
N SER A 219 -18.58 -5.78 12.86
CA SER A 219 -18.57 -7.21 12.57
C SER A 219 -19.14 -8.06 13.70
N GLY A 220 -18.84 -7.76 14.98
CA GLY A 220 -19.03 -8.77 16.04
C GLY A 220 -18.41 -10.13 15.67
N VAL A 221 -17.46 -10.11 14.73
CA VAL A 221 -16.83 -11.28 14.15
C VAL A 221 -15.75 -11.61 15.16
N GLU A 222 -15.99 -12.68 15.91
CA GLU A 222 -14.93 -13.54 16.38
C GLU A 222 -14.22 -14.01 15.11
N LEU A 223 -13.31 -13.17 14.61
CA LEU A 223 -12.41 -13.54 13.54
C LEU A 223 -11.73 -14.79 14.10
N GLU A 224 -11.60 -15.84 13.29
CA GLU A 224 -11.16 -17.14 13.82
C GLU A 224 -9.71 -17.12 14.34
N ASN A 225 -9.06 -15.96 14.44
CA ASN A 225 -7.98 -15.70 15.37
C ASN A 225 -8.21 -14.34 16.09
N ASP A 226 -7.50 -14.12 17.18
CA ASP A 226 -7.66 -13.10 18.22
C ASP A 226 -7.44 -11.62 17.78
N TRP A 227 -8.02 -11.19 16.65
CA TRP A 227 -7.71 -9.92 15.98
C TRP A 227 -8.43 -8.70 16.56
N ALA A 228 -9.54 -8.89 17.28
CA ALA A 228 -10.40 -7.81 17.74
C ALA A 228 -10.10 -7.34 19.19
N ASP A 229 -9.38 -8.13 19.98
CA ASP A 229 -9.26 -7.91 21.44
C ASP A 229 -7.95 -7.23 21.86
N THR A 230 -7.04 -6.91 20.92
CA THR A 230 -5.70 -6.46 21.29
C THR A 230 -5.45 -4.96 21.14
N GLY A 231 -6.29 -4.21 20.42
CA GLY A 231 -6.01 -2.79 20.13
C GLY A 231 -4.57 -2.55 19.65
N ARG A 232 -3.99 -3.56 18.99
CA ARG A 232 -2.57 -3.70 18.69
C ARG A 232 -2.44 -4.04 17.21
N TRP A 233 -1.95 -3.05 16.48
CA TRP A 233 -1.33 -3.16 15.18
C TRP A 233 0.18 -3.01 15.39
#